data_AF-A0A7S4FQ30-F1
#
_entry.id   AF-A0A7S4FQ30-F1
#
_cell.length_a   1.000
_cell.length_b   1.000
_cell.length_c   1.000
_cell.angle_alpha   90.00
_cell.angle_beta   90.00
_cell.angle_gamma   90.00
#
_symmetry.space_group_name_H-M   'P 1'
#
loop_
_entity.id
_entity.type
_entity.pdbx_description
1 polymer ?
#
loop_
_entity_poly.entity_id
_entity_poly.type
_entity_poly.pdbx_seq_one_letter_code
_entity_poly.pdbx_strand_id
1 'polypeptide(L)'
;EAVLFALPFVTAGFFSWLQRSEEVDLALNTAAQTLQHYETKQFGECWTAAVQNVKNGCGRGATEQERGKLAVGMANCHFRLSGLPTYSCSPQMTVEECTKGMATSDIAFNTYSLYSTHIDTMCFYIENVMFKQNTDERIE
;
A
#
# COMPACT_ATOMS: atom_id res chain seq x y z
N GLU A 1 5.65 31.24 -59.16
CA GLU A 1 6.15 31.26 -57.77
C GLU A 1 5.10 30.62 -56.88
N ALA A 2 5.52 29.69 -56.04
CA ALA A 2 4.72 28.57 -55.56
C ALA A 2 3.73 28.94 -54.43
N VAL A 3 2.46 28.64 -54.70
CA VAL A 3 1.43 28.05 -53.82
C VAL A 3 1.46 28.44 -52.33
N LEU A 4 0.82 29.57 -52.04
CA LEU A 4 0.14 29.84 -50.76
C LEU A 4 -1.28 29.25 -50.84
N PHE A 5 -1.44 27.97 -50.48
CA PHE A 5 -2.75 27.40 -50.16
C PHE A 5 -2.64 26.69 -48.80
N ALA A 6 -2.84 27.47 -47.73
CA ALA A 6 -3.10 26.93 -46.41
C ALA A 6 -4.44 26.16 -46.47
N LEU A 7 -4.40 24.84 -46.23
CA LEU A 7 -5.59 23.99 -46.15
C LEU A 7 -6.33 24.28 -44.84
N PRO A 8 -7.54 24.89 -44.87
CA PRO A 8 -8.29 25.20 -43.64
C PRO A 8 -8.85 23.94 -42.94
N PHE A 9 -8.81 22.78 -43.61
CA PHE A 9 -9.33 21.53 -43.07
C PHE A 9 -8.35 20.77 -42.17
N VAL A 10 -7.03 20.97 -42.35
CA VAL A 10 -6.02 20.30 -41.49
C VAL A 10 -5.93 20.96 -40.13
N THR A 11 -6.12 22.29 -40.06
CA THR A 11 -6.05 23.05 -38.81
C THR A 11 -7.23 22.75 -37.89
N ALA A 12 -8.46 22.65 -38.42
CA ALA A 12 -9.64 22.36 -37.59
C ALA A 12 -9.57 20.96 -36.94
N GLY A 13 -9.16 19.94 -37.70
CA GLY A 13 -8.97 18.58 -37.19
C GLY A 13 -7.86 18.50 -36.14
N PHE A 14 -6.72 19.11 -36.42
CA PHE A 14 -5.59 19.17 -35.48
C PHE A 14 -5.92 19.93 -34.19
N PHE A 15 -6.62 21.06 -34.30
CA PHE A 15 -7.04 21.86 -33.14
C PHE A 15 -8.05 21.11 -32.26
N SER A 16 -9.03 20.42 -32.87
CA SER A 16 -9.98 19.59 -32.14
C SER A 16 -9.32 18.39 -31.45
N TRP A 17 -8.29 17.81 -32.06
CA TRP A 17 -7.52 16.70 -31.51
C TRP A 17 -6.65 17.15 -30.32
N LEU A 18 -5.98 18.30 -30.45
CA LEU A 18 -5.21 18.92 -29.37
C LEU A 18 -6.07 19.30 -28.16
N GLN A 19 -7.23 19.92 -28.40
CA GLN A 19 -8.13 20.30 -27.33
C GLN A 19 -8.70 19.07 -26.60
N ARG A 20 -8.99 18.00 -27.33
CA ARG A 20 -9.40 16.72 -26.75
C ARG A 20 -8.28 16.04 -25.96
N SER A 21 -7.01 16.12 -26.41
CA SER A 21 -5.89 15.58 -25.62
C SER A 21 -5.71 16.33 -24.31
N GLU A 22 -5.85 17.67 -24.32
CA GLU A 22 -5.69 18.48 -23.11
C GLU A 22 -6.81 18.23 -22.10
N GLU A 23 -8.05 18.04 -22.55
CA GLU A 23 -9.17 17.64 -21.68
C GLU A 23 -8.95 16.27 -21.03
N VAL A 24 -8.41 15.30 -21.78
CA VAL A 24 -8.09 13.97 -21.28
C VAL A 24 -6.95 14.03 -20.26
N ASP A 25 -5.90 14.80 -20.54
CA ASP A 25 -4.77 14.97 -19.63
C ASP A 25 -5.20 15.68 -18.33
N LEU A 26 -6.07 16.69 -18.43
CA LEU A 26 -6.64 17.37 -17.27
C LEU A 26 -7.49 16.42 -16.41
N ALA A 27 -8.34 15.60 -17.04
CA ALA A 27 -9.17 14.62 -16.35
C ALA A 27 -8.31 13.55 -15.65
N LEU A 28 -7.27 13.05 -16.32
CA LEU A 28 -6.32 12.09 -15.76
C LEU A 28 -5.57 12.67 -14.56
N ASN A 29 -5.06 13.89 -14.67
CA ASN A 29 -4.34 14.56 -13.58
C ASN A 29 -5.26 14.83 -12.38
N THR A 30 -6.50 15.24 -12.62
CA THR A 30 -7.50 15.48 -11.56
C THR A 30 -7.86 14.17 -10.85
N ALA A 31 -8.06 13.09 -11.61
CA ALA A 31 -8.30 11.76 -11.05
C ALA A 31 -7.11 11.29 -10.20
N ALA A 32 -5.88 11.44 -10.71
CA ALA A 32 -4.66 11.08 -9.98
C ALA A 32 -4.51 11.86 -8.67
N GLN A 33 -4.76 13.17 -8.69
CA GLN A 33 -4.72 14.01 -7.47
C GLN A 33 -5.79 13.60 -6.45
N THR A 34 -7.01 13.29 -6.92
CA THR A 34 -8.11 12.85 -6.05
C THR A 34 -7.78 11.51 -5.41
N LEU A 35 -7.25 10.56 -6.18
CA LEU A 35 -6.80 9.27 -5.66
C LEU A 35 -5.68 9.44 -4.63
N GLN A 36 -4.67 10.26 -4.93
CA GLN A 36 -3.56 10.50 -4.02
C GLN A 36 -4.02 11.18 -2.72
N HIS A 37 -4.95 12.13 -2.80
CA HIS A 37 -5.57 12.76 -1.63
C HIS A 37 -6.35 11.74 -0.80
N TYR A 38 -7.11 10.87 -1.46
CA TYR A 38 -7.89 9.83 -0.80
C TYR A 38 -6.98 8.81 -0.12
N GLU A 39 -5.92 8.34 -0.78
CA GLU A 39 -4.95 7.41 -0.19
C GLU A 39 -4.26 8.01 1.04
N THR A 40 -3.79 9.26 0.98
CA THR A 40 -3.13 9.90 2.13
C THR A 40 -4.08 10.18 3.30
N LYS A 41 -5.35 10.52 3.02
CA LYS A 41 -6.35 10.72 4.08
C LYS A 41 -6.90 9.42 4.65
N GLN A 42 -7.12 8.42 3.81
CA GLN A 42 -7.67 7.12 4.24
C GLN A 42 -6.60 6.29 4.94
N PHE A 43 -5.37 6.34 4.44
CA PHE A 43 -4.22 5.61 4.96
C PHE A 43 -3.13 6.63 5.34
N GLY A 44 -3.17 7.07 6.60
CA GLY A 44 -2.13 7.95 7.13
C GLY A 44 -0.74 7.30 7.06
N GLU A 45 0.32 8.11 7.20
CA GLU A 45 1.72 7.69 7.04
C GLU A 45 2.08 6.42 7.82
N CYS A 46 1.53 6.25 9.04
CA CYS A 46 1.72 5.04 9.84
C CYS A 46 1.26 3.78 9.10
N TRP A 47 0.04 3.80 8.55
CA TRP A 47 -0.54 2.64 7.87
C TRP A 47 0.24 2.30 6.61
N THR A 48 0.56 3.31 5.80
CA THR A 48 1.35 3.14 4.57
C THR A 48 2.73 2.53 4.88
N ALA A 49 3.41 3.01 5.92
CA ALA A 49 4.68 2.44 6.37
C ALA A 49 4.51 1.00 6.90
N ALA A 50 3.45 0.71 7.66
CA ALA A 50 3.17 -0.63 8.16
C ALA A 50 2.91 -1.62 7.02
N VAL A 51 2.10 -1.26 6.03
CA VAL A 51 1.85 -2.08 4.83
C VAL A 51 3.15 -2.35 4.06
N GLN A 52 4.02 -1.34 3.93
CA GLN A 52 5.31 -1.52 3.27
C GLN A 52 6.21 -2.49 4.05
N ASN A 53 6.19 -2.43 5.39
CA ASN A 53 6.90 -3.41 6.23
C ASN A 53 6.34 -4.83 6.04
N VAL A 54 5.02 -4.99 5.89
CA VAL A 54 4.42 -6.31 5.58
C VAL A 54 4.93 -6.83 4.25
N LYS A 55 4.89 -6.00 3.19
CA LYS A 55 5.37 -6.38 1.86
C LYS A 55 6.82 -6.85 1.88
N ASN A 56 7.67 -6.17 2.65
CA ASN A 56 9.09 -6.49 2.74
C ASN A 56 9.39 -7.65 3.71
N GLY A 57 8.61 -7.78 4.78
CA GLY A 57 8.83 -8.73 5.88
C GLY A 57 8.18 -10.08 5.69
N CYS A 58 7.21 -10.22 4.79
CA CYS A 58 6.54 -11.48 4.44
C CYS A 58 7.31 -12.32 3.40
N GLY A 59 8.63 -12.19 3.32
CA GLY A 59 9.46 -12.98 2.40
C GLY A 59 9.41 -14.48 2.71
N ARG A 60 9.94 -15.31 1.79
CA ARG A 60 10.07 -16.76 1.99
C ARG A 60 10.79 -17.04 3.32
N GLY A 61 10.12 -17.75 4.22
CA GLY A 61 10.71 -18.17 5.50
C GLY A 61 10.56 -17.16 6.63
N ALA A 62 9.69 -16.15 6.49
CA ALA A 62 9.34 -15.25 7.59
C ALA A 62 8.88 -16.05 8.81
N THR A 63 9.61 -15.88 9.91
CA THR A 63 9.37 -16.55 11.18
C THR A 63 8.12 -16.02 11.88
N GLU A 64 7.57 -16.78 12.82
CA GLU A 64 6.46 -16.34 13.67
C GLU A 64 6.81 -15.05 14.44
N GLN A 65 8.07 -14.90 14.86
CA GLN A 65 8.56 -13.69 15.50
C GLN A 65 8.51 -12.47 14.57
N GLU A 66 8.90 -12.62 13.31
CA GLU A 66 8.84 -11.54 12.32
C GLU A 66 7.39 -11.17 11.98
N ARG A 67 6.54 -12.16 11.73
CA ARG A 67 5.11 -11.96 11.45
C ARG A 67 4.40 -11.30 12.64
N GLY A 68 4.69 -11.72 13.86
CA GLY A 68 4.15 -11.09 15.06
C GLY A 68 4.56 -9.63 15.22
N LYS A 69 5.80 -9.27 14.89
CA LYS A 69 6.25 -7.86 14.90
C LYS A 69 5.55 -7.00 13.84
N LEU A 70 5.31 -7.55 12.66
CA LEU A 70 4.52 -6.88 11.62
C LEU A 70 3.08 -6.61 12.11
N ALA A 71 2.49 -7.58 12.81
CA ALA A 71 1.16 -7.44 13.38
C ALA A 71 1.10 -6.35 14.46
N VAL A 72 2.12 -6.25 15.32
CA VAL A 72 2.26 -5.15 16.28
C VAL A 72 2.34 -3.79 15.58
N GLY A 73 3.07 -3.69 14.47
CA GLY A 73 3.15 -2.48 13.66
C GLY A 73 1.78 -2.02 13.14
N MET A 74 1.01 -2.95 12.56
CA MET A 74 -0.36 -2.68 12.08
C MET A 74 -1.30 -2.30 13.23
N ALA A 75 -1.26 -3.04 14.34
CA ALA A 75 -2.06 -2.77 15.53
C ALA A 75 -1.75 -1.39 16.12
N ASN A 76 -0.48 -0.99 16.18
CA ASN A 76 -0.07 0.33 16.65
C ASN A 76 -0.61 1.47 15.78
N CYS A 77 -0.70 1.29 14.46
CA CYS A 77 -1.33 2.28 13.60
C CYS A 77 -2.83 2.37 13.86
N HIS A 78 -3.50 1.23 14.08
CA HIS A 78 -4.91 1.21 14.47
C HIS A 78 -5.13 1.91 15.83
N PHE A 79 -4.31 1.61 16.83
CA PHE A 79 -4.38 2.26 18.14
C PHE A 79 -4.20 3.77 18.04
N ARG A 80 -3.18 4.22 17.31
CA ARG A 80 -2.93 5.65 17.10
C ARG A 80 -4.12 6.35 16.44
N LEU A 81 -4.70 5.74 15.41
CA LEU A 81 -5.88 6.27 14.73
C LEU A 81 -7.08 6.38 15.68
N SER A 82 -7.23 5.40 16.57
CA SER A 82 -8.30 5.33 17.57
C SER A 82 -8.01 6.13 18.86
N GLY A 83 -6.90 6.87 18.93
CA GLY A 83 -6.50 7.63 20.13
C GLY A 83 -6.10 6.75 21.33
N LEU A 84 -5.76 5.49 21.09
CA LEU A 84 -5.35 4.52 22.11
C LEU A 84 -3.82 4.47 22.28
N PRO A 85 -3.32 3.98 23.43
CA PRO A 85 -1.89 3.78 23.65
C PRO A 85 -1.28 2.80 22.65
N THR A 86 -0.06 3.09 22.19
CA THR A 86 0.74 2.21 21.34
C THR A 86 1.80 1.46 22.15
N TYR A 87 2.26 0.34 21.63
CA TYR A 87 3.21 -0.57 22.29
C TYR A 87 4.56 -0.57 21.57
N SER A 88 5.65 -0.40 22.32
CA SER A 88 7.00 -0.43 21.74
C SER A 88 7.34 -1.83 21.24
N CYS A 89 7.91 -1.91 20.04
CA CYS A 89 8.38 -3.17 19.47
C CYS A 89 9.58 -2.91 18.55
N SER A 90 10.79 -3.11 19.08
CA SER A 90 12.02 -2.95 18.31
C SER A 90 12.42 -4.27 17.62
N PRO A 91 13.32 -4.23 16.62
CA PRO A 91 13.82 -5.45 15.99
C PRO A 91 14.47 -6.44 16.97
N GLN A 92 15.04 -5.96 18.08
CA GLN A 92 15.73 -6.78 19.08
C GLN A 92 14.77 -7.43 20.08
N MET A 93 13.57 -6.87 20.27
CA MET A 93 12.57 -7.41 21.19
C MET A 93 11.97 -8.71 20.62
N THR A 94 11.50 -9.58 21.49
CA THR A 94 10.62 -10.70 21.16
C THR A 94 9.17 -10.23 21.04
N VAL A 95 8.33 -11.00 20.36
CA VAL A 95 6.88 -10.75 20.28
C VAL A 95 6.24 -10.75 21.67
N GLU A 96 6.72 -11.60 22.58
CA GLU A 96 6.26 -11.59 23.97
C GLU A 96 6.52 -10.23 24.62
N GLU A 97 7.74 -9.69 24.50
CA GLU A 97 8.07 -8.38 25.06
C GLU A 97 7.23 -7.25 24.43
N CYS A 98 6.92 -7.34 23.14
CA CYS A 98 6.06 -6.37 22.46
C CYS A 98 4.60 -6.43 22.91
N THR A 99 4.09 -7.61 23.26
CA THR A 99 2.65 -7.86 23.49
C THR A 99 2.28 -8.03 24.95
N LYS A 100 3.26 -8.20 25.86
CA LYS A 100 3.03 -8.38 27.30
C LYS A 100 2.17 -7.27 27.91
N GLY A 101 2.39 -6.02 27.48
CA GLY A 101 1.59 -4.88 27.92
C GLY A 101 0.15 -4.86 27.36
N MET A 102 -0.11 -5.58 26.26
CA MET A 102 -1.44 -5.68 25.65
C MET A 102 -2.34 -6.65 26.41
N ALA A 103 -1.77 -7.66 27.07
CA ALA A 103 -2.51 -8.69 27.81
C ALA A 103 -3.37 -8.14 28.97
N THR A 104 -3.14 -6.90 29.40
CA THR A 104 -3.95 -6.22 30.43
C THR A 104 -5.18 -5.51 29.86
N SER A 105 -5.35 -5.50 28.54
CA SER A 105 -6.44 -4.84 27.83
C SER A 105 -6.97 -5.76 26.73
N ASP A 106 -8.20 -6.26 26.91
CA ASP A 106 -8.86 -7.11 25.90
C ASP A 106 -8.94 -6.41 24.54
N ILE A 107 -9.13 -5.10 24.53
CA ILE A 107 -9.15 -4.30 23.30
C ILE A 107 -7.79 -4.36 22.59
N ALA A 108 -6.70 -4.20 23.34
CA ALA A 108 -5.36 -4.21 22.77
C ALA A 108 -4.96 -5.62 22.29
N PHE A 109 -5.16 -6.64 23.13
CA PHE A 109 -4.81 -8.01 22.78
C PHE A 109 -5.63 -8.52 21.59
N ASN A 110 -6.96 -8.29 21.57
CA ASN A 110 -7.79 -8.70 20.44
C ASN A 110 -7.45 -7.98 19.14
N THR A 111 -7.11 -6.69 19.21
CA THR A 111 -6.66 -5.95 18.02
C THR A 111 -5.36 -6.52 17.47
N TYR A 112 -4.40 -6.82 18.35
CA TYR A 112 -3.17 -7.52 17.97
C TYR A 112 -3.45 -8.90 17.37
N SER A 113 -4.33 -9.71 17.97
CA SER A 113 -4.70 -11.03 17.46
C SER A 113 -5.35 -10.95 16.08
N LEU A 114 -6.25 -9.99 15.86
CA LEU A 114 -6.86 -9.71 14.57
C LEU A 114 -5.80 -9.41 13.50
N TYR A 115 -4.87 -8.49 13.81
CA TYR A 115 -3.81 -8.17 12.88
C TYR A 115 -2.84 -9.32 12.67
N SER A 116 -2.61 -10.17 13.69
CA SER A 116 -1.77 -11.37 13.53
C SER A 116 -2.35 -12.32 12.49
N THR A 117 -3.66 -12.60 12.55
CA THR A 117 -4.34 -13.41 11.54
C THR A 117 -4.31 -12.76 10.14
N HIS A 118 -4.45 -11.43 10.07
CA HIS A 118 -4.31 -10.72 8.79
C HIS A 118 -2.91 -10.83 8.21
N ILE A 119 -1.87 -10.69 9.04
CA ILE A 119 -0.48 -10.84 8.61
C ILE A 119 -0.22 -12.25 8.09
N ASP A 120 -0.72 -13.29 8.77
CA ASP A 120 -0.56 -14.67 8.28
C ASP A 120 -1.17 -14.86 6.90
N THR A 121 -2.38 -14.31 6.68
CA THR A 121 -3.06 -14.36 5.38
C THR A 121 -2.29 -13.57 4.31
N MET A 122 -1.82 -12.36 4.64
CA MET A 122 -1.07 -11.52 3.71
C MET A 122 0.28 -12.14 3.35
N CYS A 123 1.01 -12.68 4.34
CA CYS A 123 2.29 -13.32 4.09
C CYS A 123 2.12 -14.57 3.23
N PHE A 124 1.12 -15.40 3.51
CA PHE A 124 0.80 -16.55 2.66
C PHE A 124 0.49 -16.13 1.22
N TYR A 125 -0.27 -15.06 1.02
CA TYR A 125 -0.53 -14.52 -0.32
C TYR A 125 0.76 -14.08 -1.03
N ILE A 126 1.61 -13.31 -0.34
CA ILE A 126 2.89 -12.82 -0.90
C ILE A 126 3.80 -13.99 -1.29
N GLU A 127 3.95 -14.98 -0.41
CA GLU A 127 4.74 -16.19 -0.68
C GLU A 127 4.24 -16.92 -1.94
N ASN A 128 2.92 -17.03 -2.12
CA ASN A 128 2.32 -17.63 -3.31
C ASN A 128 2.56 -16.82 -4.58
N VAL A 129 2.46 -15.49 -4.54
CA VAL A 129 2.76 -14.62 -5.69
C VAL A 129 4.22 -14.78 -6.09
N MET A 130 5.15 -14.75 -5.13
CA MET A 130 6.56 -14.96 -5.38
C MET A 130 6.84 -16.35 -5.96
N PHE A 131 6.16 -17.39 -5.47
CA PHE A 131 6.30 -18.73 -6.03
C PHE A 131 5.83 -18.82 -7.48
N LYS A 132 4.68 -18.22 -7.82
CA LYS A 132 4.15 -18.19 -9.18
C LYS A 132 5.10 -17.45 -10.13
N GLN A 133 5.55 -16.26 -9.77
CA GLN A 133 6.50 -15.48 -10.58
C GLN A 133 7.77 -16.27 -10.90
N ASN A 134 8.37 -16.89 -9.88
CA ASN A 134 9.55 -17.75 -10.07
C ASN A 134 9.27 -19.00 -10.92
N THR A 135 8.02 -19.46 -11.00
CA THR A 135 7.65 -20.62 -11.82
C THR A 135 7.40 -20.21 -13.25
N ASP A 136 6.70 -19.10 -13.48
CA ASP A 136 6.42 -18.54 -14.80
C ASP A 136 7.73 -18.13 -15.49
N GLU A 137 8.65 -17.48 -14.77
CA GLU A 137 10.00 -17.14 -15.25
C GLU A 137 10.86 -18.37 -15.62
N ARG A 138 10.54 -19.55 -15.10
CA ARG A 138 11.26 -20.80 -15.39
C ARG A 138 10.64 -21.60 -16.53
N ILE A 139 9.46 -21.20 -17.01
CA ILE A 139 8.72 -21.86 -18.09
C ILE A 139 8.99 -21.17 -19.45
N GLU A 140 9.48 -19.93 -19.46
CA GLU A 140 10.03 -19.24 -20.64
C GLU A 140 11.51 -19.59 -20.90
#